data_AF-A0A3B1A9J1-F1
#
_entry.id   AF-A0A3B1A9J1-F1
#
_cell.length_a   1.000
_cell.length_b   1.000
_cell.length_c   1.000
_cell.angle_alpha   90.00
_cell.angle_beta   90.00
_cell.angle_gamma   90.00
#
_symmetry.space_group_name_H-M   'P 1'
#
loop_
_entity.id
_entity.type
_entity.pdbx_description
1 polymer ?
#
loop_
_entity_poly.entity_id
_entity_poly.type
_entity_poly.pdbx_seq_one_letter_code
_entity_poly.pdbx_strand_id
1 'polypeptide(L)'
;PAFWITTIVAEIVIGILASTIVMWFSRRREFRADAGGAALAGREKMIAALQRLKVSAGEAELPDQLAAFGISGHISRGLKGLFRSHPPLDDRIAALRASGT
;
A
#
# COMPACT_ATOMS: atom_id res chain seq x y z
N PRO A 1 3.32 -14.39 36.45
CA PRO A 1 2.88 -13.08 35.91
C PRO A 1 3.94 -12.38 35.04
N ALA A 2 5.17 -12.17 35.53
CA ALA A 2 6.23 -11.45 34.81
C ALA A 2 6.56 -12.08 33.44
N PHE A 3 6.73 -13.41 33.37
CA PHE A 3 6.99 -14.14 32.13
C PHE A 3 5.95 -13.85 31.04
N TRP A 4 4.66 -14.00 31.36
CA TRP A 4 3.57 -13.76 30.41
C TRP A 4 3.51 -12.30 29.94
N ILE A 5 3.72 -11.34 30.84
CA ILE A 5 3.74 -9.92 30.50
C ILE A 5 4.92 -9.62 29.56
N THR A 6 6.12 -10.13 29.87
CA THR A 6 7.29 -9.90 29.02
C THR A 6 7.14 -10.53 27.64
N THR A 7 6.55 -11.73 27.56
CA THR A 7 6.32 -12.42 26.29
C THR A 7 5.30 -11.67 25.43
N ILE A 8 4.16 -11.26 26.00
CA ILE A 8 3.13 -10.50 25.28
C ILE A 8 3.71 -9.19 24.74
N VAL A 9 4.49 -8.47 25.55
CA VAL A 9 5.13 -7.22 25.11
C VAL A 9 6.12 -7.49 23.98
N ALA A 10 6.95 -8.53 24.09
CA ALA A 10 7.90 -8.90 23.05
C ALA A 10 7.20 -9.28 21.74
N GLU A 11 6.13 -10.08 21.79
CA GLU A 11 5.33 -10.48 20.63
C GLU A 11 4.73 -9.27 19.91
N ILE A 12 4.16 -8.31 20.65
CA ILE A 12 3.60 -7.08 20.08
C ILE A 12 4.70 -6.26 19.37
N VAL A 13 5.83 -6.05 20.04
CA VAL A 13 6.94 -5.25 19.49
C VAL A 13 7.51 -5.91 18.23
N ILE A 14 7.80 -7.20 18.29
CA ILE A 14 8.34 -7.95 17.15
C ILE A 14 7.32 -8.00 16.02
N GLY A 15 6.03 -8.19 16.31
CA GLY A 15 4.96 -8.17 15.32
C GLY A 15 4.85 -6.83 14.58
N ILE A 16 4.97 -5.71 15.30
CA ILE A 16 4.98 -4.37 14.68
C ILE A 16 6.22 -4.18 13.80
N LEU A 17 7.39 -4.61 14.24
CA LEU A 17 8.62 -4.52 13.44
C LEU A 17 8.54 -5.39 12.18
N ALA A 18 8.11 -6.65 12.33
CA ALA A 18 7.93 -7.58 11.23
C ALA A 18 6.93 -7.04 10.19
N SER A 19 5.78 -6.54 10.63
CA SER A 19 4.78 -5.94 9.73
C SER A 19 5.33 -4.71 9.01
N THR A 20 6.12 -3.87 9.68
CA THR A 20 6.76 -2.69 9.05
C THR A 20 7.65 -3.10 7.87
N ILE A 21 8.47 -4.15 8.06
CA ILE A 21 9.34 -4.67 7.00
C ILE A 21 8.51 -5.22 5.83
N VAL A 22 7.48 -6.01 6.10
CA VAL A 22 6.57 -6.57 5.08
C VAL A 22 5.90 -5.45 4.28
N MET A 23 5.38 -4.43 4.96
CA MET A 23 4.72 -3.28 4.32
C MET A 23 5.70 -2.48 3.45
N TRP A 24 6.95 -2.31 3.90
CA TRP A 24 8.00 -1.69 3.09
C TRP A 24 8.33 -2.51 1.84
N PHE A 25 8.50 -3.82 1.97
CA PHE A 25 8.80 -4.70 0.84
C PHE A 25 7.64 -4.74 -0.17
N SER A 26 6.39 -4.73 0.30
CA SER A 26 5.20 -4.63 -0.55
C SER A 26 5.26 -3.39 -1.44
N ARG A 27 5.55 -2.21 -0.85
CA ARG A 27 5.71 -0.96 -1.60
C ARG A 27 6.86 -1.04 -2.60
N ARG A 28 8.02 -1.58 -2.20
CA ARG A 28 9.19 -1.72 -3.09
C ARG A 28 8.90 -2.61 -4.30
N ARG A 29 8.16 -3.70 -4.11
CA ARG A 29 7.75 -4.60 -5.20
C ARG A 29 6.84 -3.89 -6.21
N GLU A 30 5.91 -3.06 -5.74
CA GLU A 30 4.98 -2.33 -6.60
C GLU A 30 5.71 -1.38 -7.56
N PHE A 31 6.61 -0.54 -7.04
CA PHE A 31 7.41 0.37 -7.89
C PHE A 31 8.30 -0.39 -8.89
N ARG A 32 8.81 -1.56 -8.50
CA ARG A 32 9.60 -2.42 -9.40
C ARG A 32 8.72 -3.03 -10.50
N ALA A 33 7.47 -3.36 -10.19
CA ALA A 33 6.51 -3.84 -11.18
C ALA A 33 6.15 -2.73 -12.18
N ASP A 34 5.95 -1.49 -11.71
CA ASP A 34 5.71 -0.33 -12.59
C ASP A 34 6.88 -0.06 -13.52
N ALA A 35 8.11 -0.08 -12.98
CA ALA A 35 9.32 0.09 -13.77
C ALA A 35 9.48 -1.02 -14.81
N GLY A 36 9.22 -2.28 -14.43
CA GLY A 36 9.24 -3.42 -15.36
C GLY A 36 8.16 -3.29 -16.45
N GLY A 37 6.94 -2.90 -16.07
CA GLY A 37 5.86 -2.65 -17.02
C GLY A 37 6.16 -1.49 -17.97
N ALA A 38 6.77 -0.40 -17.47
CA ALA A 38 7.22 0.72 -18.28
C ALA A 38 8.34 0.32 -19.26
N ALA A 39 9.26 -0.55 -18.84
CA ALA A 39 10.31 -1.08 -19.70
C ALA A 39 9.77 -1.98 -20.82
N LEU A 40 8.72 -2.76 -20.55
CA LEU A 40 8.12 -3.69 -21.52
C LEU A 40 7.10 -3.03 -22.45
N ALA A 41 6.20 -2.19 -21.92
CA ALA A 41 5.08 -1.61 -22.67
C ALA A 41 5.31 -0.14 -23.08
N GLY A 42 6.30 0.52 -22.49
CA GLY A 42 6.56 1.94 -22.64
C GLY A 42 6.04 2.75 -21.44
N ARG A 43 6.87 3.70 -21.00
CA ARG A 43 6.63 4.56 -19.83
C ARG A 43 5.31 5.32 -19.90
N GLU A 44 5.03 5.98 -21.03
CA GLU A 44 3.81 6.77 -21.21
C GLU A 44 2.55 5.90 -21.14
N LYS A 45 2.61 4.68 -21.68
CA LYS A 45 1.49 3.73 -21.61
C LYS A 45 1.25 3.26 -20.17
N MET A 46 2.32 3.04 -19.41
CA MET A 46 2.19 2.69 -17.99
C MET A 46 1.60 3.83 -17.16
N ILE A 47 2.05 5.07 -17.40
CA ILE A 47 1.48 6.27 -16.75
C ILE A 47 -0.02 6.40 -17.08
N ALA A 48 -0.40 6.26 -18.36
CA ALA A 48 -1.80 6.32 -18.79
C ALA A 48 -2.65 5.20 -18.15
N ALA A 49 -2.09 3.99 -18.03
CA ALA A 49 -2.76 2.86 -17.36
C ALA A 49 -3.01 3.15 -15.87
N LEU A 50 -2.01 3.67 -15.14
CA LEU A 50 -2.15 4.05 -13.73
C LEU A 50 -3.16 5.21 -13.55
N GLN A 51 -3.18 6.18 -14.46
CA GLN A 51 -4.18 7.25 -14.46
C GLN A 51 -5.59 6.71 -14.68
N ARG A 52 -5.78 5.77 -15.62
CA ARG A 52 -7.07 5.13 -15.85
C ARG A 52 -7.52 4.32 -14.63
N LEU A 53 -6.60 3.57 -14.02
CA LEU A 53 -6.85 2.83 -12.79
C LEU A 53 -7.29 3.74 -11.64
N LYS A 54 -6.70 4.94 -11.52
CA LYS A 54 -7.08 5.93 -10.50
C LYS A 54 -8.54 6.37 -10.64
N VAL A 55 -9.01 6.56 -11.87
CA VAL A 55 -10.41 6.93 -12.13
C VAL A 55 -11.34 5.78 -11.73
N SER A 56 -11.04 4.55 -12.17
CA SER A 56 -11.87 3.38 -11.86
C SER A 56 -11.86 2.98 -10.37
N ALA A 57 -10.78 3.23 -9.65
CA ALA A 57 -10.69 2.95 -8.21
C ALA A 57 -11.55 3.89 -7.35
N GLY A 58 -11.97 5.04 -7.88
CA GLY A 58 -12.87 5.98 -7.20
C GLY A 58 -14.34 5.55 -7.19
N GLU A 59 -14.73 4.59 -8.04
CA GLU A 59 -16.13 4.15 -8.22
C GLU A 59 -16.51 2.97 -7.31
N ALA A 60 -15.55 2.39 -6.58
CA ALA A 60 -15.81 1.28 -5.66
C ALA A 60 -16.36 1.80 -4.32
N GLU A 61 -17.60 2.26 -4.30
CA GLU A 61 -18.35 2.42 -3.04
C GLU A 61 -18.55 1.03 -2.43
N LEU A 62 -17.84 0.76 -1.34
CA LEU A 62 -18.02 -0.48 -0.58
C LEU A 62 -19.43 -0.46 0.03
N PRO A 63 -20.23 -1.54 -0.11
CA PRO A 63 -21.52 -1.63 0.56
C PRO A 63 -21.36 -1.37 2.07
N ASP A 64 -22.22 -0.52 2.64
CA ASP A 64 -22.19 -0.14 4.07
C ASP A 64 -22.18 -1.35 5.01
N GLN A 65 -22.71 -2.49 4.57
CA GLN A 65 -22.71 -3.73 5.34
C GLN A 65 -21.30 -4.31 5.58
N LEU A 66 -20.33 -4.04 4.69
CA LEU A 66 -18.93 -4.42 4.86
C LEU A 66 -18.16 -3.44 5.77
N ALA A 67 -18.68 -2.22 5.97
CA ALA A 67 -18.08 -1.25 6.86
C ALA A 67 -18.12 -1.70 8.33
N ALA A 68 -19.16 -2.43 8.72
CA ALA A 68 -19.38 -2.93 10.09
C ALA A 68 -18.36 -3.99 10.54
N PHE A 69 -17.70 -4.69 9.60
CA PHE A 69 -16.63 -5.66 9.90
C PHE A 69 -15.27 -5.01 10.19
N GLY A 70 -15.20 -3.68 10.34
CA GLY A 70 -13.94 -2.96 10.51
C GLY A 70 -13.07 -2.94 9.23
N ILE A 71 -13.62 -3.41 8.11
CA ILE A 71 -13.03 -3.33 6.77
C ILE A 71 -13.26 -1.93 6.16
N SER A 72 -14.13 -1.12 6.78
CA SER A 72 -14.20 0.30 6.47
C SER A 72 -12.89 0.97 6.86
N GLY A 73 -12.24 1.59 5.88
CA GLY A 73 -11.02 2.37 6.04
C GLY A 73 -11.20 3.66 6.86
N HIS A 74 -11.78 3.56 8.06
CA HIS A 74 -11.87 4.59 9.08
C HIS A 74 -10.80 4.40 10.18
N ILE A 75 -9.74 3.64 9.89
CA ILE A 75 -8.52 3.68 10.67
C ILE A 75 -7.87 5.05 10.42
N SER A 76 -7.55 5.75 11.51
CA SER A 76 -7.00 7.10 11.57
C SER A 76 -6.03 7.41 10.42
N ARG A 77 -6.08 8.64 9.87
CA ARG A 77 -5.25 9.08 8.73
C ARG A 77 -3.76 8.71 8.85
N GLY A 78 -3.22 8.58 10.07
CA GLY A 78 -1.86 8.12 10.34
C GLY A 78 -1.65 6.59 10.21
N LEU A 79 -2.56 5.76 10.70
CA LEU A 79 -2.47 4.29 10.60
C LEU A 79 -2.92 3.77 9.23
N LYS A 80 -3.78 4.49 8.49
CA LYS A 80 -4.17 4.15 7.11
C LYS A 80 -3.00 4.19 6.13
N GLY A 81 -1.96 4.98 6.43
CA GLY A 81 -0.71 4.98 5.67
C GLY A 81 0.11 3.70 5.87
N LEU A 82 0.02 3.09 7.06
CA LEU A 82 0.70 1.83 7.38
C LEU A 82 -0.05 0.66 6.74
N PHE A 83 -1.37 0.53 6.93
CA PHE A 83 -2.16 -0.60 6.41
C PHE A 83 -2.54 -0.52 4.92
N ARG A 84 -2.07 0.49 4.18
CA ARG A 84 -2.21 0.49 2.72
C ARG A 84 -1.17 -0.46 2.12
N SER A 85 -1.62 -1.62 1.66
CA SER A 85 -0.79 -2.65 1.04
C SER A 85 -0.03 -2.16 -0.21
N HIS A 86 -0.51 -1.08 -0.85
CA HIS A 86 0.10 -0.46 -2.04
C HIS A 86 0.30 1.05 -1.86
N PRO A 87 1.38 1.63 -2.42
CA PRO A 87 1.57 3.07 -2.44
C PRO A 87 0.46 3.76 -3.26
N PRO A 88 0.10 5.01 -2.92
CA PRO A 88 -0.82 5.83 -3.72
C PRO A 88 -0.44 5.82 -5.20
N LEU A 89 -1.46 5.78 -6.07
CA LEU A 89 -1.24 5.82 -7.52
C LEU A 89 -0.49 7.08 -7.97
N ASP A 90 -0.69 8.21 -7.27
CA ASP A 90 0.02 9.45 -7.54
C ASP A 90 1.54 9.33 -7.32
N ASP A 91 1.97 8.64 -6.25
CA ASP A 91 3.38 8.41 -5.96
C ASP A 91 4.02 7.51 -7.02
N ARG A 92 3.28 6.52 -7.51
CA ARG A 92 3.71 5.61 -8.60
C ARG A 92 3.87 6.35 -9.92
N ILE A 93 2.89 7.18 -10.29
CA ILE A 93 2.96 8.02 -11.49
C ILE A 93 4.11 9.02 -11.39
N ALA A 94 4.30 9.65 -10.23
CA ALA A 94 5.42 10.56 -9.99
C ALA A 94 6.77 9.86 -10.13
N ALA A 95 6.91 8.65 -9.58
CA ALA A 95 8.13 7.84 -9.71
C ALA A 95 8.45 7.53 -11.19
N LEU A 96 7.45 7.14 -11.99
CA LEU A 96 7.63 6.89 -13.42
C LEU A 96 7.99 8.15 -14.21
N ARG A 97 7.43 9.32 -13.85
CA ARG A 97 7.79 10.60 -14.47
C ARG A 97 9.22 11.03 -14.14
N ALA A 98 9.63 10.82 -12.89
CA ALA A 98 10.96 11.17 -12.39
C ALA A 98 12.06 10.21 -12.89
N SER A 99 11.73 8.96 -13.20
CA SER A 99 12.70 7.97 -13.72
C SER A 99 13.08 8.18 -15.20
N GLY A 100 13.03 9.41 -15.71
CA GLY A 100 13.29 9.72 -17.11
C GLY A 100 14.79 9.75 -17.44
N THR A 101 15.19 8.91 -18.40
CA THR A 101 16.18 9.20 -19.45
C THR A 101 15.43 9.62 -20.71
#